data_AF-A0A430HEX0-F1
#
_entry.id   AF-A0A430HEX0-F1
#
_cell.length_a   1.000
_cell.length_b   1.000
_cell.length_c   1.000
_cell.angle_alpha   90.00
_cell.angle_beta   90.00
_cell.angle_gamma   90.00
#
_symmetry.space_group_name_H-M   'P 1'
#
loop_
_entity.id
_entity.type
_entity.pdbx_description
1 polymer ?
#
loop_
_entity_poly.entity_id
_entity_poly.type
_entity_poly.pdbx_seq_one_letter_code
_entity_poly.pdbx_strand_id
1 'polypeptide(L)' 'MTYEEYLDEVTTLITEKYKLSDAAAIKLVVKAQDAEFFVEHDEKEAMRTIDRAHQDAKTLYLASQKK' A
#
# COMPACT_ATOMS: atom_id res chain seq x y z
N MET A 1 1.05 -12.95 5.36
CA MET A 1 -0.27 -12.62 4.77
C MET A 1 -0.22 -13.03 3.31
N THR A 2 -1.37 -13.31 2.69
CA THR A 2 -1.45 -13.42 1.22
C THR A 2 -1.16 -12.07 0.57
N TYR A 3 -0.89 -12.06 -0.74
CA TYR A 3 -0.66 -10.83 -1.49
C TYR A 3 -1.88 -9.88 -1.43
N GLU A 4 -3.08 -10.41 -1.66
CA GLU A 4 -4.30 -9.61 -1.64
C GLU A 4 -4.61 -9.06 -0.23
N GLU A 5 -4.48 -9.88 0.82
CA GLU A 5 -4.62 -9.40 2.21
C GLU A 5 -3.61 -8.31 2.53
N TYR A 6 -2.40 -8.39 1.97
CA TYR A 6 -1.38 -7.39 2.17
C TYR A 6 -1.73 -6.05 1.50
N LEU A 7 -2.26 -6.08 0.27
CA LEU A 7 -2.71 -4.88 -0.43
C LEU A 7 -3.93 -4.24 0.24
N ASP A 8 -4.86 -5.06 0.72
CA ASP A 8 -6.02 -4.60 1.47
C ASP A 8 -5.60 -3.93 2.80
N GLU A 9 -4.64 -4.53 3.51
CA GLU A 9 -4.07 -3.94 4.73
C GLU A 9 -3.37 -2.62 4.43
N VAL A 10 -2.53 -2.53 3.39
CA VAL A 10 -1.91 -1.25 2.99
C VAL A 10 -2.98 -0.19 2.69
N THR A 11 -4.06 -0.57 2.00
CA THR A 11 -5.18 0.32 1.69
C THR A 11 -5.87 0.81 2.97
N THR A 12 -6.21 -0.11 3.87
CA THR A 12 -6.82 0.18 5.18
C THR A 12 -5.93 1.11 6.01
N LEU A 13 -4.63 0.86 6.05
CA LEU A 13 -3.70 1.71 6.77
C LEU A 13 -3.62 3.12 6.19
N ILE A 14 -3.77 3.28 4.87
CA ILE A 14 -3.82 4.60 4.24
C ILE A 14 -5.09 5.35 4.66
N THR A 15 -6.26 4.70 4.63
CA THR A 15 -7.53 5.34 5.01
C THR A 15 -7.52 5.73 6.50
N GLU A 16 -7.07 4.82 7.37
CA GLU A 16 -7.10 5.03 8.81
C GLU A 16 -6.08 6.07 9.29
N LYS A 17 -4.82 5.98 8.83
CA LYS A 17 -3.73 6.85 9.29
C LYS A 17 -3.75 8.24 8.65
N TYR A 18 -4.12 8.32 7.37
CA TYR A 18 -4.05 9.57 6.60
C TYR A 18 -5.42 10.18 6.30
N LYS A 19 -6.50 9.58 6.80
CA LYS A 19 -7.88 10.08 6.66
C LYS A 19 -8.28 10.31 5.20
N LEU A 20 -7.72 9.49 4.30
CA LEU A 20 -8.15 9.44 2.91
C LEU A 20 -9.42 8.61 2.80
N SER A 21 -10.26 8.93 1.80
CA SER A 21 -11.38 8.06 1.46
C SER A 21 -10.87 6.74 0.87
N ASP A 22 -11.66 5.68 0.98
CA ASP A 22 -11.34 4.36 0.43
C ASP A 22 -10.98 4.46 -1.06
N ALA A 23 -11.79 5.20 -1.83
CA ALA A 23 -11.54 5.41 -3.26
C ALA A 23 -10.19 6.11 -3.53
N ALA A 24 -9.76 7.04 -2.68
CA ALA A 24 -8.46 7.70 -2.80
C ALA A 24 -7.32 6.75 -2.42
N ALA A 25 -7.46 5.98 -1.35
CA ALA A 25 -6.46 5.00 -0.90
C ALA A 25 -6.28 3.88 -1.94
N ILE A 26 -7.38 3.30 -2.43
CA ILE A 26 -7.38 2.28 -3.49
C ILE A 26 -6.65 2.81 -4.72
N LYS A 27 -6.94 4.05 -5.14
CA LYS A 27 -6.27 4.66 -6.30
C LYS A 27 -4.75 4.78 -6.11
N LEU A 28 -4.27 5.03 -4.88
CA LEU A 28 -2.83 5.07 -4.60
C LEU A 28 -2.20 3.69 -4.71
N VAL A 29 -2.86 2.65 -4.17
CA VAL A 29 -2.38 1.27 -4.24
C VAL A 29 -2.38 0.75 -5.67
N VAL A 30 -3.46 0.96 -6.44
CA VAL A 30 -3.51 0.59 -7.87
C VAL A 30 -2.42 1.30 -8.67
N LYS A 31 -2.23 2.60 -8.45
CA LYS A 31 -1.14 3.34 -9.12
C LYS A 31 0.25 2.77 -8.77
N ALA A 32 0.43 2.28 -7.55
CA ALA A 32 1.68 1.64 -7.13
C ALA A 32 1.85 0.25 -7.74
N GLN A 33 0.77 -0.52 -7.89
CA GLN A 33 0.77 -1.78 -8.64
C GLN A 33 1.16 -1.55 -10.10
N ASP A 34 0.57 -0.56 -10.77
CA ASP A 34 0.91 -0.19 -12.15
C ASP A 34 2.38 0.28 -12.30
N ALA A 35 2.97 0.81 -11.23
CA ALA A 35 4.36 1.23 -11.16
C ALA A 35 5.31 0.11 -10.69
N GLU A 36 4.84 -1.14 -10.67
CA GLU A 36 5.61 -2.34 -10.29
C GLU A 36 6.13 -2.32 -8.84
N PHE A 37 5.62 -1.42 -7.98
CA PHE A 37 6.09 -1.23 -6.61
C PHE A 37 5.91 -2.49 -5.74
N PHE A 38 4.86 -3.28 -6.01
CA PHE A 38 4.51 -4.46 -5.23
C PHE A 38 5.02 -5.78 -5.79
N VAL A 39 5.75 -5.79 -6.93
CA VAL A 39 6.22 -7.03 -7.58
C VAL A 39 7.04 -7.91 -6.63
N GLU A 40 7.97 -7.31 -5.86
CA GLU A 40 8.75 -8.08 -4.89
C GLU A 40 7.90 -8.66 -3.74
N HIS A 41 6.78 -8.02 -3.40
CA HIS A 41 5.88 -8.48 -2.33
C HIS A 41 5.03 -9.68 -2.78
N ASP A 42 4.78 -9.81 -4.09
CA ASP A 42 4.11 -10.97 -4.67
C ASP A 42 5.03 -12.20 -4.60
N GLU A 43 6.29 -12.05 -5.03
CA GLU A 43 7.29 -13.13 -5.05
C GLU A 43 7.82 -13.52 -3.66
N LYS A 44 7.92 -12.57 -2.73
CA LYS A 44 8.55 -12.78 -1.41
C LYS A 44 7.52 -12.63 -0.29
N GLU A 45 6.92 -13.75 0.09
CA GLU A 45 5.95 -13.81 1.18
C GLU A 45 6.46 -13.20 2.51
N ALA A 46 7.76 -13.33 2.80
CA ALA A 46 8.38 -12.78 4.00
C ALA A 46 8.33 -11.24 4.06
N MET A 47 8.08 -10.55 2.95
CA MET A 47 7.90 -9.08 2.92
C MET A 47 6.49 -8.64 3.30
N ARG A 48 5.50 -9.55 3.27
CA ARG A 48 4.08 -9.24 3.54
C ARG A 48 3.78 -9.23 5.03
N THR A 49 4.45 -8.35 5.77
CA THR A 49 4.29 -8.13 7.22
C THR A 49 3.56 -6.82 7.51
N ILE A 50 2.93 -6.71 8.68
CA ILE A 50 2.23 -5.49 9.11
C ILE A 50 3.18 -4.28 9.19
N ASP A 51 4.40 -4.48 9.69
CA ASP A 51 5.41 -3.42 9.75
C ASP A 51 5.75 -2.89 8.36
N ARG A 52 5.86 -3.78 7.37
CA ARG A 52 6.09 -3.39 5.99
C ARG A 52 4.88 -2.69 5.39
N ALA A 53 3.67 -3.19 5.65
CA ALA A 53 2.43 -2.54 5.19
C ALA A 53 2.33 -1.08 5.69
N HIS A 54 2.72 -0.82 6.93
CA HIS A 54 2.80 0.55 7.45
C HIS A 54 3.84 1.43 6.72
N GLN A 55 5.01 0.88 6.40
CA GLN A 55 6.05 1.61 5.65
C GLN A 55 5.57 1.96 4.25
N ASP A 56 4.91 1.02 3.58
CA ASP A 56 4.45 1.20 2.20
C ASP A 56 3.25 2.15 2.15
N ALA A 57 2.28 2.03 3.06
CA ALA A 57 1.20 3.00 3.23
C ALA A 57 1.74 4.44 3.37
N LYS A 58 2.77 4.62 4.20
CA LYS A 58 3.45 5.93 4.37
C LYS A 58 4.13 6.39 3.10
N THR A 59 4.83 5.48 2.41
CA THR A 59 5.55 5.78 1.16
C THR A 59 4.59 6.24 0.07
N LEU A 60 3.48 5.52 -0.13
CA LEU A 60 2.45 5.87 -1.10
C LEU A 60 1.79 7.21 -0.78
N TYR A 61 1.45 7.44 0.49
CA TYR A 61 0.91 8.73 0.91
C TYR A 61 1.88 9.88 0.63
N LEU A 62 3.15 9.78 1.04
CA LEU A 62 4.13 10.84 0.81
C LEU A 62 4.40 11.08 -0.68
N ALA A 63 4.43 10.02 -1.49
CA ALA A 63 4.55 10.14 -2.94
C ALA A 63 3.35 10.89 -3.55
N SER A 64 2.14 10.69 -3.00
CA SER A 64 0.94 11.42 -3.45
C SER A 64 0.98 12.93 -3.16
N GLN A 65 1.72 13.35 -2.13
CA GLN A 65 1.84 14.76 -1.72
C GLN A 65 2.90 15.53 -2.49
N LYS A 66 3.88 14.83 -3.08
CA LYS A 66 4.91 15.43 -3.94
C LYS A 66 4.33 15.64 -5.34
N LYS A 67 3.67 16.78 -5.55
CA LYS A 67 3.31 17.31 -6.87
C LYS A 67 4.46 18.06 -7.51
#